data_AF-A0A8H4RSM2-F1
#
_entry.id   AF-A0A8H4RSM2-F1
#
_cell.length_a   1.000
_cell.length_b   1.000
_cell.length_c   1.000
_cell.angle_alpha   90.00
_cell.angle_beta   90.00
_cell.angle_gamma   90.00
#
_symmetry.space_group_name_H-M   'P 1'
#
loop_
_entity.id
_entity.type
_entity.pdbx_description
1 polymer ?
#
loop_
_entity_poly.entity_id
_entity_poly.type
_entity_poly.pdbx_seq_one_letter_code
_entity_poly.pdbx_strand_id
1 'polypeptide(L)'
;MQLEYYFSLNNLIKDYTLRKHMNDEGYVRLDLIASFRRIQSLTSNIDIIRAGCMESDTLEVRRDKEGGGVDHVRCKKGWKDWVLPVSERVEGERKKAQGQVQLQGRLRHSSSGTKKGKAVTVSENKEEQVKQQKEALVKKEKEERERREKEEQAKRKWEERIKRGREAQVKKEQEQLQRKKEEQVKKEKEERAEKQKEKQARRKEEEEQVKRKNEERAKKEKEEQLSKAQALQEKKEKAKQAKREKKEKNERDKRVRKEKRRDN
;
A
#
# COMPACT_ATOMS: atom_id res chain seq x y z
N MET A 1 -11.90 -6.22 15.65
CA MET A 1 -13.01 -5.33 15.21
C MET A 1 -12.53 -3.91 14.92
N GLN A 2 -13.30 -3.08 14.20
CA GLN A 2 -12.92 -1.68 13.89
C GLN A 2 -12.74 -0.81 15.13
N LEU A 3 -13.53 -1.06 16.18
CA LEU A 3 -13.42 -0.38 17.47
C LEU A 3 -12.06 -0.65 18.14
N GLU A 4 -11.63 -1.91 18.17
CA GLU A 4 -10.32 -2.31 18.72
C GLU A 4 -9.16 -1.68 17.96
N TYR A 5 -9.32 -1.41 16.66
CA TYR A 5 -8.31 -0.69 15.88
C TYR A 5 -8.12 0.74 16.38
N TYR A 6 -9.21 1.47 16.66
CA TYR A 6 -9.14 2.85 17.19
C TYR A 6 -8.46 2.90 18.56
N PHE A 7 -8.72 1.90 19.38
CA PHE A 7 -8.14 1.73 20.71
C PHE A 7 -6.81 0.95 20.70
N SER A 8 -6.30 0.59 19.53
CA SER A 8 -5.01 -0.07 19.40
C SER A 8 -3.88 0.90 19.71
N LEU A 9 -2.78 0.36 20.26
CA LEU A 9 -1.58 1.13 20.59
C LEU A 9 -1.09 1.96 19.39
N ASN A 10 -1.12 1.40 18.18
CA ASN A 10 -0.67 2.08 16.97
C ASN A 10 -1.55 3.28 16.59
N ASN A 11 -2.85 3.23 16.88
CA ASN A 11 -3.76 4.34 16.63
C ASN A 11 -3.67 5.39 17.74
N LEU A 12 -3.67 4.98 19.01
CA LEU A 12 -3.58 5.90 20.16
C LEU A 12 -2.32 6.77 20.14
N ILE A 13 -1.20 6.26 19.61
CA ILE A 13 0.01 7.09 19.41
C ILE A 13 -0.24 8.26 18.45
N LYS A 14 -1.06 8.05 17.42
CA LYS A 14 -1.28 9.02 16.33
C LYS A 14 -2.51 9.89 16.56
N ASP A 15 -3.53 9.33 17.18
CA ASP A 15 -4.86 9.93 17.28
C ASP A 15 -4.96 10.82 18.52
N TYR A 16 -4.47 12.05 18.36
CA TYR A 16 -4.50 13.06 19.41
C TYR A 16 -5.94 13.50 19.72
N THR A 17 -6.85 13.46 18.73
CA THR A 17 -8.26 13.82 18.92
C THR A 17 -8.94 12.87 19.89
N LEU A 18 -8.72 11.55 19.72
CA LEU A 18 -9.24 10.55 20.65
C LEU A 18 -8.70 10.77 22.07
N ARG A 19 -7.41 11.10 22.20
CA ARG A 19 -6.76 11.35 23.51
C ARG A 19 -7.23 12.62 24.21
N LYS A 20 -7.55 13.69 23.46
CA LYS A 20 -8.11 14.94 24.04
C LYS A 20 -9.48 14.76 24.68
N HIS A 21 -10.22 13.77 24.22
CA HIS A 21 -11.57 13.45 24.72
C HIS A 21 -11.56 12.30 25.74
N MET A 22 -10.38 11.86 26.19
CA MET A 22 -10.27 10.94 27.32
C MET A 22 -10.42 11.70 28.63
N ASN A 23 -11.23 11.18 29.54
CA ASN A 23 -11.34 11.66 30.91
C ASN A 23 -10.19 11.15 31.80
N ASP A 24 -10.22 11.49 33.10
CA ASP A 24 -9.16 11.11 34.06
C ASP A 24 -8.99 9.59 34.20
N GLU A 25 -10.05 8.85 33.96
CA GLU A 25 -10.09 7.39 34.00
C GLU A 25 -9.87 6.75 32.62
N GLY A 26 -9.52 7.56 31.61
CA GLY A 26 -9.25 7.13 30.24
C GLY A 26 -10.49 6.77 29.41
N TYR A 27 -11.69 7.09 29.89
CA TYR A 27 -12.91 6.87 29.14
C TYR A 27 -13.20 7.98 28.13
N VAL A 28 -13.80 7.57 27.02
CA VAL A 28 -14.24 8.42 25.93
C VAL A 28 -15.74 8.22 25.74
N ARG A 29 -16.48 9.29 25.46
CA ARG A 29 -17.92 9.21 25.16
C ARG A 29 -18.18 8.38 23.92
N LEU A 30 -19.16 7.48 23.98
CA LEU A 30 -19.52 6.60 22.87
C LEU A 30 -20.00 7.40 21.65
N ASP A 31 -20.63 8.55 21.88
CA ASP A 31 -21.05 9.48 20.83
C ASP A 31 -19.88 9.98 19.96
N LEU A 32 -18.72 10.20 20.57
CA LEU A 32 -17.52 10.59 19.81
C LEU A 32 -17.07 9.46 18.89
N ILE A 33 -17.07 8.22 19.40
CA ILE A 33 -16.70 7.05 18.60
C ILE A 33 -17.70 6.84 17.47
N ALA A 34 -18.99 7.06 17.73
CA ALA A 34 -20.04 7.03 16.72
C ALA A 34 -19.88 8.11 15.65
N SER A 35 -19.22 9.23 15.94
CA SER A 35 -18.93 10.29 14.97
C SER A 35 -17.76 9.98 14.02
N PHE A 36 -17.00 8.91 14.25
CA PHE A 36 -15.84 8.58 13.42
C PHE A 36 -16.28 8.04 12.06
N ARG A 37 -15.70 8.58 10.99
CA ARG A 37 -16.08 8.25 9.60
C ARG A 37 -16.20 6.76 9.30
N ARG A 38 -15.29 5.91 9.82
CA ARG A 38 -15.35 4.45 9.59
C ARG A 38 -16.43 3.76 10.41
N ILE A 39 -16.75 4.29 11.59
CA ILE A 39 -17.84 3.76 12.42
C ILE A 39 -19.18 4.19 11.82
N GLN A 40 -19.31 5.45 11.42
CA GLN A 40 -20.48 5.98 10.72
C GLN A 40 -20.82 5.21 9.43
N SER A 41 -19.81 4.78 8.67
CA SER A 41 -20.04 3.99 7.46
C SER A 41 -20.53 2.57 7.73
N LEU A 42 -20.37 2.06 8.95
CA LEU A 42 -20.77 0.71 9.33
C LEU A 42 -22.10 0.70 10.06
N THR A 43 -22.30 1.64 10.97
CA THR A 43 -23.54 1.75 11.74
C THR A 43 -23.70 3.15 12.32
N SER A 44 -24.92 3.66 12.30
CA SER A 44 -25.34 4.88 13.00
C SER A 44 -26.02 4.60 14.34
N ASN A 45 -26.29 3.33 14.66
CA ASN A 45 -27.00 2.94 15.87
C ASN A 45 -26.03 2.73 17.04
N ILE A 46 -26.17 3.57 18.07
CA ILE A 46 -25.35 3.54 19.29
C ILE A 46 -25.48 2.22 20.05
N ASP A 47 -26.65 1.57 20.03
CA ASP A 47 -26.87 0.31 20.75
C ASP A 47 -26.04 -0.83 20.14
N ILE A 48 -25.88 -0.84 18.82
CA ILE A 48 -25.03 -1.80 18.10
C ILE A 48 -23.55 -1.57 18.41
N ILE A 49 -23.12 -0.31 18.43
CA ILE A 49 -21.74 0.05 18.80
C ILE A 49 -21.47 -0.38 20.24
N ARG A 50 -22.41 -0.14 21.16
CA ARG A 50 -22.31 -0.57 22.56
C ARG A 50 -22.18 -2.08 22.68
N ALA A 51 -23.04 -2.85 22.01
CA ALA A 51 -22.99 -4.30 22.02
C ALA A 51 -21.65 -4.82 21.52
N GLY A 52 -21.13 -4.26 20.42
CA GLY A 52 -19.81 -4.63 19.89
C GLY A 52 -18.64 -4.26 20.81
N CYS A 53 -18.75 -3.16 21.57
CA CYS A 53 -17.77 -2.84 22.60
C CYS A 53 -17.84 -3.79 23.80
N MET A 54 -19.04 -4.27 24.18
CA MET A 54 -19.22 -5.22 25.28
C MET A 54 -18.71 -6.63 24.94
N GLU A 55 -18.82 -7.04 23.68
CA GLU A 55 -18.33 -8.33 23.18
C GLU A 55 -16.79 -8.35 23.05
N SER A 56 -16.13 -7.18 22.97
CA SER A 56 -14.68 -7.12 22.83
C SER A 56 -13.94 -7.43 24.14
N ASP A 57 -12.92 -8.27 24.03
CA ASP A 57 -12.01 -8.59 25.14
C ASP A 57 -11.09 -7.45 25.54
N THR A 58 -10.93 -6.44 24.68
CA THR A 58 -9.96 -5.36 24.89
C THR A 58 -10.59 -4.05 25.38
N LEU A 59 -11.91 -3.91 25.28
CA LEU A 59 -12.65 -2.69 25.57
C LEU A 59 -13.56 -2.84 26.78
N GLU A 60 -13.69 -1.77 27.56
CA GLU A 60 -14.58 -1.69 28.71
C GLU A 60 -15.60 -0.59 28.48
N VAL A 61 -16.88 -0.91 28.66
CA VAL A 61 -17.98 0.06 28.55
C VAL A 61 -18.56 0.35 29.94
N ARG A 62 -18.73 1.62 30.27
CA ARG A 62 -19.39 2.10 31.49
C ARG A 62 -20.55 3.01 31.11
N ARG A 63 -21.73 2.75 31.65
CA ARG A 63 -22.88 3.64 31.51
C ARG A 63 -22.90 4.64 32.67
N ASP A 64 -22.82 5.92 32.36
CA ASP A 64 -22.94 6.97 33.38
C ASP A 64 -24.42 7.16 33.72
N LYS A 65 -24.83 6.78 34.94
CA LYS A 65 -26.21 6.90 35.42
C LYS A 65 -26.55 8.33 35.85
N GLU A 66 -25.54 9.15 36.14
CA GLU A 66 -25.69 10.48 36.74
C GLU A 66 -25.58 11.59 35.68
N GLY A 67 -24.82 11.34 34.60
CA GLY A 67 -24.60 12.26 33.48
C GLY A 67 -25.57 12.12 32.31
N GLY A 68 -26.84 11.80 32.54
CA GLY A 68 -27.87 11.74 31.48
C GLY A 68 -27.85 10.48 30.60
N GLY A 69 -27.24 9.38 31.07
CA GLY A 69 -27.29 8.08 30.39
C GLY A 69 -26.24 7.88 29.29
N VAL A 70 -25.23 8.74 29.22
CA VAL A 70 -24.18 8.66 28.20
C VAL A 70 -23.25 7.47 28.47
N ASP A 71 -23.07 6.62 27.46
CA ASP A 71 -22.14 5.51 27.55
C ASP A 71 -20.71 5.97 27.27
N HIS A 72 -19.79 5.39 28.00
CA HIS A 72 -18.38 5.70 27.98
C HIS A 72 -17.59 4.42 27.69
N VAL A 73 -16.56 4.51 26.86
CA VAL A 73 -15.72 3.36 26.47
C VAL A 73 -14.23 3.67 26.68
N ARG A 74 -13.47 2.67 27.15
CA ARG A 74 -12.00 2.74 27.26
C ARG A 74 -11.33 1.40 26.94
N CYS A 75 -9.99 1.40 26.86
CA CYS A 75 -9.20 0.18 26.87
C CYS A 75 -9.16 -0.46 28.27
N LYS A 76 -9.30 -1.79 28.35
CA LYS A 76 -9.16 -2.54 29.62
C LYS A 76 -7.74 -2.44 30.22
N LYS A 77 -6.72 -2.40 29.37
CA LYS A 77 -5.29 -2.38 29.77
C LYS A 77 -4.57 -1.18 29.16
N GLY A 78 -3.61 -0.62 29.90
CA GLY A 78 -2.70 0.40 29.39
C GLY A 78 -3.34 1.76 29.05
N TRP A 79 -4.55 2.05 29.52
CA TRP A 79 -5.24 3.31 29.25
C TRP A 79 -4.53 4.52 29.89
N LYS A 80 -3.88 4.34 31.04
CA LYS A 80 -3.19 5.39 31.82
C LYS A 80 -2.13 6.13 31.00
N ASP A 81 -1.42 5.43 30.12
CA ASP A 81 -0.33 5.99 29.32
C ASP A 81 -0.83 6.95 28.21
N TRP A 82 -2.13 6.92 27.90
CA TRP A 82 -2.71 7.69 26.79
C TRP A 82 -3.48 8.92 27.25
N VAL A 83 -3.81 9.01 28.54
CA VAL A 83 -4.52 10.14 29.14
C VAL A 83 -3.64 11.39 29.10
N LEU A 84 -4.13 12.47 28.51
CA LEU A 84 -3.39 13.74 28.44
C LEU A 84 -3.44 14.51 29.76
N PRO A 85 -2.52 15.46 30.01
CA PRO A 85 -2.67 16.41 31.11
C PRO A 85 -3.99 17.17 31.00
N VAL A 86 -4.63 17.48 32.15
CA VAL A 86 -5.96 18.13 32.21
C VAL A 86 -6.01 19.43 31.39
N SER A 87 -4.89 20.16 31.31
CA SER A 87 -4.75 21.39 30.53
C SER A 87 -4.94 21.20 29.02
N GLU A 88 -4.63 20.02 28.48
CA GLU A 88 -4.70 19.72 27.03
C GLU A 88 -6.01 19.05 26.61
N ARG A 89 -6.86 18.68 27.56
CA ARG A 89 -8.13 17.99 27.30
C ARG A 89 -9.23 18.95 26.90
N VAL A 90 -10.30 18.43 26.30
CA VAL A 90 -11.51 19.20 25.99
C VAL A 90 -12.21 19.62 27.29
N GLU A 91 -12.72 20.86 27.33
CA GLU A 91 -13.28 21.50 28.53
C GLU A 91 -14.38 20.69 29.24
N GLY A 92 -15.19 19.95 28.48
CA GLY A 92 -16.22 19.05 29.03
C GLY A 92 -15.66 17.88 29.84
N GLU A 93 -14.44 17.41 29.53
CA GLU A 93 -13.78 16.30 30.20
C GLU A 93 -12.85 16.76 31.35
N ARG A 94 -12.71 18.07 31.56
CA ARG A 94 -11.87 18.66 32.64
C ARG A 94 -12.57 18.70 34.01
N LYS A 95 -13.90 18.61 34.04
CA LYS A 95 -14.71 19.04 35.19
C LYS A 95 -14.96 18.01 36.30
N LYS A 96 -14.45 16.77 36.22
CA LYS A 96 -14.67 15.76 37.29
C LYS A 96 -13.63 15.76 38.42
N ALA A 97 -12.62 16.64 38.39
CA ALA A 97 -11.54 16.67 39.40
C ALA A 97 -11.81 17.54 40.65
N GLN A 98 -12.92 18.28 40.74
CA GLN A 98 -13.24 19.11 41.92
C GLN A 98 -14.54 18.66 42.57
N GLY A 99 -14.44 17.66 43.45
CA GLY A 99 -15.56 17.12 44.18
C GLY A 99 -15.19 16.30 45.41
N GLN A 100 -14.11 16.64 46.12
CA GLN A 100 -13.89 16.19 47.51
C GLN A 100 -12.74 16.97 48.16
N VAL A 101 -13.04 18.18 48.63
CA VAL A 101 -12.35 18.74 49.81
C VAL A 101 -13.46 19.03 50.81
N GLN A 102 -13.65 18.11 51.76
CA GLN A 102 -14.61 18.28 52.83
C GLN A 102 -14.23 19.50 53.67
N LEU A 103 -15.19 20.43 53.79
CA LEU A 103 -15.22 21.43 54.83
C LEU A 103 -15.17 20.76 56.21
N GLN A 104 -14.19 21.13 57.03
CA GLN A 104 -14.38 21.23 58.47
C GLN A 104 -13.48 22.34 59.03
N GLY A 105 -14.00 23.56 58.96
CA GLY A 105 -13.53 24.72 59.72
C GLY A 105 -14.70 25.29 60.50
N ARG A 106 -15.12 24.60 61.56
CA ARG A 106 -16.16 25.12 62.47
C ARG A 106 -15.50 26.09 63.45
N LEU A 107 -15.82 27.37 63.25
CA LEU A 107 -15.60 28.48 64.16
C LEU A 107 -16.05 28.12 65.59
N ARG A 108 -15.17 28.29 66.59
CA ARG A 108 -15.56 28.57 67.98
C ARG A 108 -14.55 29.54 68.62
N HIS A 109 -15.10 30.62 69.16
CA HIS A 109 -14.41 31.63 69.93
C HIS A 109 -14.23 31.21 71.40
N SER A 110 -13.21 31.84 72.00
CA SER A 110 -12.99 32.18 73.42
C SER A 110 -12.93 31.06 74.47
N SER A 111 -11.80 30.99 75.18
CA SER A 111 -11.68 31.65 76.50
C SER A 111 -10.30 31.45 77.13
N SER A 112 -9.65 32.57 77.45
CA SER A 112 -8.79 32.86 78.61
C SER A 112 -8.04 31.72 79.31
N GLY A 113 -6.70 31.84 79.35
CA GLY A 113 -5.83 31.10 80.25
C GLY A 113 -4.44 31.70 80.30
N THR A 114 -4.29 32.79 81.05
CA THR A 114 -3.01 33.40 81.43
C THR A 114 -2.06 32.37 82.05
N LYS A 115 -0.77 32.37 81.66
CA LYS A 115 0.35 32.22 82.60
C LYS A 115 1.67 32.67 81.98
N LYS A 116 2.34 33.56 82.73
CA LYS A 116 3.65 34.16 82.52
C LYS A 116 4.76 33.10 82.35
N GLY A 117 5.78 33.42 81.55
CA GLY A 117 7.10 32.79 81.71
C GLY A 117 8.05 32.89 80.52
N LYS A 118 9.15 33.63 80.72
CA LYS A 118 10.46 33.52 80.07
C LYS A 118 10.57 33.88 78.58
N ALA A 119 10.99 35.13 78.37
CA ALA A 119 11.77 35.54 77.20
C ALA A 119 13.20 34.98 77.29
N VAL A 120 13.82 34.87 76.11
CA VAL A 120 15.19 34.43 75.79
C VAL A 120 15.29 32.92 75.48
N THR A 121 15.72 32.63 74.24
CA THR A 121 15.93 31.34 73.51
C THR A 121 14.75 30.71 72.76
N VAL A 122 14.13 31.45 71.82
CA VAL A 122 13.15 30.88 70.84
C VAL A 122 13.45 31.28 69.38
N SER A 123 14.39 32.20 69.13
CA SER A 123 14.65 32.71 67.77
C SER A 123 15.53 31.79 66.91
N GLU A 124 16.58 31.17 67.46
CA GLU A 124 17.53 30.36 66.68
C GLU A 124 16.92 29.03 66.19
N ASN A 125 16.05 28.41 67.01
CA ASN A 125 15.44 27.11 66.69
C ASN A 125 14.39 27.19 65.56
N LYS A 126 13.79 28.38 65.35
CA LYS A 126 12.85 28.64 64.25
C LYS A 126 13.58 28.89 62.92
N GLU A 127 14.73 29.56 62.95
CA GLU A 127 15.55 29.80 61.76
C GLU A 127 16.17 28.50 61.24
N GLU A 128 16.64 27.61 62.12
CA GLU A 128 17.14 26.29 61.73
C GLU A 128 16.05 25.40 61.11
N GLN A 129 14.82 25.40 61.67
CA GLN A 129 13.69 24.68 61.07
C GLN A 129 13.32 25.22 59.68
N VAL A 130 13.32 26.54 59.50
CA VAL A 130 13.03 27.16 58.19
C VAL A 130 14.15 26.87 57.19
N LYS A 131 15.42 26.85 57.64
CA LYS A 131 16.57 26.50 56.79
C LYS A 131 16.49 25.03 56.33
N GLN A 132 16.21 24.10 57.24
CA GLN A 132 16.02 22.69 56.91
C GLN A 132 14.82 22.46 55.98
N GLN A 133 13.71 23.18 56.18
CA GLN A 133 12.56 23.13 55.27
C GLN A 133 12.89 23.68 53.88
N LYS A 134 13.63 24.78 53.79
CA LYS A 134 14.08 25.35 52.50
C LYS A 134 15.05 24.42 51.78
N GLU A 135 16.03 23.85 52.47
CA GLU A 135 16.98 22.88 51.88
C GLU A 135 16.28 21.60 51.44
N ALA A 136 15.30 21.10 52.21
CA ALA A 136 14.49 19.95 51.81
C ALA A 136 13.60 20.22 50.58
N LEU A 137 13.05 21.43 50.46
CA LEU A 137 12.29 21.85 49.27
C LEU A 137 13.18 21.92 48.03
N VAL A 138 14.36 22.54 48.14
CA VAL A 138 15.34 22.62 47.03
C VAL A 138 15.81 21.23 46.61
N LYS A 139 16.03 20.32 47.57
CA LYS A 139 16.42 18.93 47.27
C LYS A 139 15.29 18.18 46.55
N LYS A 140 14.04 18.30 47.01
CA LYS A 140 12.87 17.74 46.33
C LYS A 140 12.68 18.30 44.93
N GLU A 141 12.87 19.60 44.74
CA GLU A 141 12.75 20.27 43.44
C GLU A 141 13.84 19.81 42.47
N LYS A 142 15.08 19.63 42.96
CA LYS A 142 16.20 19.08 42.17
C LYS A 142 15.95 17.62 41.76
N GLU A 143 15.51 16.77 42.70
CA GLU A 143 15.15 15.37 42.42
C GLU A 143 13.98 15.27 41.43
N GLU A 144 12.99 16.16 41.55
CA GLU A 144 11.86 16.23 40.62
C GLU A 144 12.31 16.69 39.21
N ARG A 145 13.23 17.65 39.13
CA ARG A 145 13.82 18.11 37.87
C ARG A 145 14.59 16.99 37.17
N GLU A 146 15.42 16.26 37.89
CA GLU A 146 16.15 15.10 37.36
C GLU A 146 15.21 13.97 36.92
N ARG A 147 14.12 13.75 37.66
CA ARG A 147 13.08 12.78 37.27
C ARG A 147 12.37 13.20 35.98
N ARG A 148 12.00 14.48 35.84
CA ARG A 148 11.39 15.05 34.62
C ARG A 148 12.35 14.95 33.43
N GLU A 149 13.63 15.22 33.62
CA GLU A 149 14.64 15.08 32.57
C GLU A 149 14.81 13.61 32.12
N LYS A 150 14.85 12.65 33.04
CA LYS A 150 14.90 11.22 32.72
C LYS A 150 13.64 10.76 31.98
N GLU A 151 12.48 11.26 32.39
CA GLU A 151 11.20 10.98 31.75
C GLU A 151 11.13 11.58 30.33
N GLU A 152 11.59 12.82 30.14
CA GLU A 152 11.72 13.42 28.81
C GLU A 152 12.69 12.66 27.93
N GLN A 153 13.84 12.23 28.45
CA GLN A 153 14.80 11.42 27.70
C GLN A 153 14.21 10.07 27.30
N ALA A 154 13.46 9.42 28.18
CA ALA A 154 12.77 8.17 27.88
C ALA A 154 11.69 8.38 26.80
N LYS A 155 10.93 9.48 26.88
CA LYS A 155 9.92 9.86 25.90
C LYS A 155 10.55 10.14 24.53
N ARG A 156 11.63 10.92 24.46
CA ARG A 156 12.38 11.19 23.22
C ARG A 156 12.91 9.91 22.59
N LYS A 157 13.53 9.02 23.39
CA LYS A 157 14.03 7.72 22.91
C LYS A 157 12.90 6.84 22.39
N TRP A 158 11.76 6.81 23.09
CA TRP A 158 10.60 6.04 22.66
C TRP A 158 9.99 6.59 21.37
N GLU A 159 9.80 7.90 21.26
CA GLU A 159 9.33 8.58 20.05
C GLU A 159 10.26 8.34 18.85
N GLU A 160 11.56 8.43 19.06
CA GLU A 160 12.57 8.16 18.02
C GLU A 160 12.53 6.69 17.57
N ARG A 161 12.34 5.74 18.51
CA ARG A 161 12.20 4.30 18.20
C ARG A 161 10.95 4.02 17.38
N ILE A 162 9.83 4.69 17.68
CA ILE A 162 8.59 4.62 16.90
C ILE A 162 8.77 5.25 15.51
N LYS A 163 9.45 6.40 15.43
CA LYS A 163 9.76 7.06 14.15
C LYS A 163 10.61 6.15 13.26
N ARG A 164 11.69 5.58 13.80
CA ARG A 164 12.54 4.59 13.10
C ARG A 164 11.76 3.35 12.66
N GLY A 165 10.85 2.85 13.49
CA GLY A 165 9.97 1.73 13.13
C GLY A 165 9.06 2.05 11.93
N ARG A 166 8.43 3.24 11.93
CA ARG A 166 7.59 3.70 10.83
C ARG A 166 8.39 3.92 9.55
N GLU A 167 9.53 4.60 9.65
CA GLU A 167 10.42 4.84 8.50
C GLU A 167 10.95 3.54 7.92
N ALA A 168 11.31 2.56 8.75
CA ALA A 168 11.72 1.24 8.28
C ALA A 168 10.59 0.49 7.56
N GLN A 169 9.35 0.61 8.05
CA GLN A 169 8.19 0.01 7.41
C GLN A 169 7.89 0.66 6.05
N VAL A 170 7.90 2.00 5.99
CA VAL A 170 7.71 2.76 4.74
C VAL A 170 8.82 2.45 3.74
N LYS A 171 10.08 2.37 4.20
CA LYS A 171 11.21 2.02 3.34
C LYS A 171 11.08 0.62 2.75
N LYS A 172 10.67 -0.37 3.56
CA LYS A 172 10.40 -1.73 3.09
C LYS A 172 9.28 -1.77 2.05
N GLU A 173 8.20 -1.03 2.29
CA GLU A 173 7.07 -0.96 1.36
C GLU A 173 7.46 -0.27 0.04
N GLN A 174 8.21 0.82 0.10
CA GLN A 174 8.76 1.49 -1.08
C GLN A 174 9.69 0.57 -1.88
N GLU A 175 10.59 -0.15 -1.21
CA GLU A 175 11.49 -1.10 -1.87
C GLU A 175 10.72 -2.25 -2.52
N GLN A 176 9.69 -2.80 -1.86
CA GLN A 176 8.82 -3.81 -2.45
C GLN A 176 8.07 -3.28 -3.67
N LEU A 177 7.53 -2.07 -3.59
CA LEU A 177 6.83 -1.44 -4.71
C LEU A 177 7.78 -1.19 -5.88
N GLN A 178 9.00 -0.75 -5.61
CA GLN A 178 10.03 -0.54 -6.62
C GLN A 178 10.44 -1.86 -7.29
N ARG A 179 10.70 -2.91 -6.51
CA ARG A 179 10.97 -4.26 -7.05
C ARG A 179 9.83 -4.78 -7.93
N LYS A 180 8.57 -4.61 -7.49
CA LYS A 180 7.39 -5.00 -8.28
C LYS A 180 7.29 -4.22 -9.60
N LYS A 181 7.56 -2.91 -9.58
CA LYS A 181 7.60 -2.08 -10.80
C LYS A 181 8.72 -2.52 -11.74
N GLU A 182 9.92 -2.76 -11.22
CA GLU A 182 11.06 -3.23 -12.00
C GLU A 182 10.80 -4.61 -12.62
N GLU A 183 10.15 -5.52 -11.88
CA GLU A 183 9.75 -6.84 -12.38
C GLU A 183 8.68 -6.74 -13.47
N GLN A 184 7.67 -5.85 -13.31
CA GLN A 184 6.67 -5.60 -14.35
C GLN A 184 7.31 -5.06 -15.63
N VAL A 185 8.19 -4.05 -15.51
CA VAL A 185 8.91 -3.49 -16.66
C VAL A 185 9.79 -4.55 -17.33
N LYS A 186 10.41 -5.44 -16.55
CA LYS A 186 11.21 -6.55 -17.10
C LYS A 186 10.33 -7.52 -17.90
N LYS A 187 9.18 -7.92 -17.36
CA LYS A 187 8.21 -8.80 -18.05
C LYS A 187 7.69 -8.16 -19.33
N GLU A 188 7.31 -6.89 -19.30
CA GLU A 188 6.84 -6.17 -20.49
C GLU A 188 7.91 -6.06 -21.58
N LYS A 189 9.17 -5.81 -21.19
CA LYS A 189 10.30 -5.78 -22.13
C LYS A 189 10.55 -7.15 -22.76
N GLU A 190 10.49 -8.22 -21.97
CA GLU A 190 10.67 -9.59 -22.43
C GLU A 190 9.56 -10.00 -23.39
N GLU A 191 8.29 -9.75 -23.05
CA GLU A 191 7.13 -10.01 -23.92
C GLU A 191 7.22 -9.21 -25.22
N ARG A 192 7.64 -7.94 -25.15
CA ARG A 192 7.82 -7.11 -26.35
C ARG A 192 8.95 -7.63 -27.23
N ALA A 193 10.04 -8.12 -26.64
CA ALA A 193 11.14 -8.72 -27.38
C ALA A 193 10.72 -10.04 -28.04
N GLU A 194 9.92 -10.86 -27.35
CA GLU A 194 9.36 -12.09 -27.89
C GLU A 194 8.42 -11.83 -29.08
N LYS A 195 7.46 -10.90 -28.93
CA LYS A 195 6.59 -10.47 -30.03
C LYS A 195 7.38 -9.92 -31.22
N GLN A 196 8.48 -9.21 -30.97
CA GLN A 196 9.36 -8.76 -32.05
C GLN A 196 10.08 -9.91 -32.75
N LYS A 197 10.59 -10.90 -32.01
CA LYS A 197 11.21 -12.11 -32.57
C LYS A 197 10.21 -12.91 -33.39
N GLU A 198 9.00 -13.12 -32.88
CA GLU A 198 7.92 -13.82 -33.59
C GLU A 198 7.55 -13.09 -34.90
N LYS A 199 7.40 -11.76 -34.84
CA LYS A 199 7.12 -10.96 -36.04
C LYS A 199 8.26 -11.03 -37.06
N GLN A 200 9.51 -11.07 -36.62
CA GLN A 200 10.67 -11.27 -37.50
C GLN A 200 10.70 -12.68 -38.09
N ALA A 201 10.38 -13.71 -37.31
CA ALA A 201 10.28 -15.09 -37.80
C ALA A 201 9.20 -15.22 -38.87
N ARG A 202 7.99 -14.69 -38.61
CA ARG A 202 6.88 -14.68 -39.57
C ARG A 202 7.24 -13.97 -40.88
N ARG A 203 7.94 -12.83 -40.80
CA ARG A 203 8.45 -12.13 -42.00
C ARG A 203 9.45 -12.98 -42.79
N LYS A 204 10.37 -13.66 -42.11
CA LYS A 204 11.34 -14.56 -42.77
C LYS A 204 10.65 -15.75 -43.43
N GLU A 205 9.66 -16.34 -42.78
CA GLU A 205 8.85 -17.41 -43.38
C GLU A 205 8.07 -16.92 -44.60
N GLU A 206 7.44 -15.74 -44.52
CA GLU A 206 6.75 -15.12 -45.66
C GLU A 206 7.71 -14.87 -46.83
N GLU A 207 8.90 -14.31 -46.58
CA GLU A 207 9.94 -14.10 -47.58
C GLU A 207 10.41 -15.42 -48.21
N GLU A 208 10.61 -16.46 -47.40
CA GLU A 208 11.02 -17.77 -47.88
C GLU A 208 9.92 -18.43 -48.73
N GLN A 209 8.65 -18.32 -48.33
CA GLN A 209 7.52 -18.79 -49.13
C GLN A 209 7.44 -18.07 -50.48
N VAL A 210 7.63 -16.75 -50.50
CA VAL A 210 7.66 -15.97 -51.75
C VAL A 210 8.81 -16.44 -52.63
N LYS A 211 10.01 -16.67 -52.06
CA LYS A 211 11.16 -17.18 -52.80
C LYS A 211 10.88 -18.56 -53.40
N ARG A 212 10.33 -19.50 -52.62
CA ARG A 212 9.94 -20.84 -53.10
C ARG A 212 8.91 -20.77 -54.22
N LYS A 213 7.88 -19.91 -54.10
CA LYS A 213 6.88 -19.69 -55.15
C LYS A 213 7.49 -19.12 -56.43
N ASN A 214 8.43 -18.18 -56.31
CA ASN A 214 9.12 -17.60 -57.45
C ASN A 214 10.02 -18.62 -58.16
N GLU A 215 10.76 -19.43 -57.39
CA GLU A 215 11.57 -20.52 -57.94
C GLU A 215 10.71 -21.58 -58.65
N GLU A 216 9.55 -21.93 -58.10
CA GLU A 216 8.60 -22.84 -58.73
C GLU A 216 8.02 -22.27 -60.03
N ARG A 217 7.64 -20.98 -60.04
CA ARG A 217 7.20 -20.29 -61.26
C ARG A 217 8.29 -20.29 -62.32
N ALA A 218 9.53 -19.98 -61.96
CA ALA A 218 10.66 -19.99 -62.88
C ALA A 218 10.94 -21.40 -63.44
N LYS A 219 10.77 -22.46 -62.63
CA LYS A 219 10.87 -23.85 -63.10
C LYS A 219 9.77 -24.17 -64.11
N LYS A 220 8.51 -23.83 -63.81
CA LYS A 220 7.38 -24.02 -64.73
C LYS A 220 7.56 -23.27 -66.04
N GLU A 221 8.01 -22.01 -65.99
CA GLU A 221 8.30 -21.23 -67.19
C GLU A 221 9.41 -21.87 -68.04
N LYS A 222 10.49 -22.36 -67.41
CA LYS A 222 11.56 -23.07 -68.14
C LYS A 222 11.07 -24.36 -68.76
N GLU A 223 10.26 -25.14 -68.05
CA GLU A 223 9.66 -26.38 -68.56
C GLU A 223 8.71 -26.09 -69.74
N GLU A 224 7.88 -25.04 -69.63
CA GLU A 224 7.00 -24.60 -70.70
C GLU A 224 7.80 -24.10 -71.92
N GLN A 225 8.89 -23.36 -71.70
CA GLN A 225 9.79 -22.94 -72.78
C GLN A 225 10.45 -24.14 -73.47
N LEU A 226 10.89 -25.14 -72.71
CA LEU A 226 11.48 -26.36 -73.23
C LEU A 226 10.45 -27.15 -74.07
N SER A 227 9.23 -27.30 -73.57
CA SER A 227 8.12 -27.94 -74.28
C SER A 227 7.78 -27.22 -75.59
N LYS A 228 7.68 -25.87 -75.55
CA LYS A 228 7.47 -25.05 -76.76
C LYS A 228 8.61 -25.21 -77.77
N ALA A 229 9.86 -25.25 -77.31
CA ALA A 229 11.03 -25.44 -78.17
C ALA A 229 11.05 -26.84 -78.83
N GLN A 230 10.74 -27.88 -78.06
CA GLN A 230 10.60 -29.25 -78.56
C GLN A 230 9.49 -29.35 -79.62
N ALA A 231 8.30 -28.81 -79.34
CA ALA A 231 7.20 -28.79 -80.30
C ALA A 231 7.56 -28.04 -81.60
N LEU A 232 8.34 -26.95 -81.50
CA LEU A 232 8.83 -26.23 -82.67
C LEU A 232 9.84 -27.05 -83.48
N GLN A 233 10.75 -27.78 -82.82
CA GLN A 233 11.67 -28.69 -83.50
C GLN A 233 10.91 -29.81 -84.23
N GLU A 234 9.93 -30.44 -83.58
CA GLU A 234 9.10 -31.47 -84.23
C GLU A 234 8.35 -30.93 -85.45
N LYS A 235 7.78 -29.73 -85.37
CA LYS A 235 7.15 -29.07 -86.53
C LYS A 235 8.13 -28.86 -87.67
N LYS A 236 9.36 -28.42 -87.37
CA LYS A 236 10.43 -28.24 -88.37
C LYS A 236 10.82 -29.56 -89.02
N GLU A 237 10.97 -30.63 -88.23
CA GLU A 237 11.31 -31.96 -88.76
C GLU A 237 10.17 -32.54 -89.60
N LYS A 238 8.91 -32.45 -89.15
CA LYS A 238 7.73 -32.84 -89.95
C LYS A 238 7.67 -32.06 -91.27
N ALA A 239 7.96 -30.76 -91.25
CA ALA A 239 8.00 -29.95 -92.47
C ALA A 239 9.14 -30.35 -93.41
N LYS A 240 10.34 -30.69 -92.89
CA LYS A 240 11.45 -31.22 -93.70
C LYS A 240 11.08 -32.57 -94.32
N GLN A 241 10.46 -33.46 -93.54
CA GLN A 241 10.03 -34.77 -93.99
C GLN A 241 8.97 -34.66 -95.09
N ALA A 242 7.94 -33.83 -94.90
CA ALA A 242 6.96 -33.54 -95.93
C ALA A 242 7.57 -32.95 -97.22
N LYS A 243 8.62 -32.12 -97.11
CA LYS A 243 9.38 -31.64 -98.27
C LYS A 243 10.16 -32.76 -98.97
N ARG A 244 10.79 -33.67 -98.22
CA ARG A 244 11.48 -34.85 -98.75
C ARG A 244 10.50 -35.78 -99.48
N GLU A 245 9.36 -36.09 -98.85
CA GLU A 245 8.29 -36.91 -99.44
C GLU A 245 7.71 -36.26 -100.71
N LYS A 246 7.46 -34.94 -100.71
CA LYS A 246 7.06 -34.22 -101.93
C LYS A 246 8.11 -34.33 -103.03
N LYS A 247 9.40 -34.22 -102.69
CA LYS A 247 10.50 -34.35 -103.66
C LYS A 247 10.57 -35.76 -104.22
N GLU A 248 10.50 -36.79 -103.37
CA GLU A 248 10.46 -38.19 -103.80
C GLU A 248 9.24 -38.50 -104.66
N LYS A 249 8.05 -38.02 -104.29
CA LYS A 249 6.85 -38.18 -105.09
C LYS A 249 7.00 -37.54 -106.47
N ASN A 250 7.54 -36.32 -106.52
CA ASN A 250 7.79 -35.63 -107.79
C ASN A 250 8.83 -36.39 -108.65
N GLU A 251 9.88 -36.96 -108.05
CA GLU A 251 10.85 -37.80 -108.76
C GLU A 251 10.25 -39.14 -109.23
N ARG A 252 9.38 -39.78 -108.44
CA ARG A 252 8.62 -40.97 -108.87
C ARG A 252 7.70 -40.63 -110.04
N ASP A 253 6.94 -39.53 -109.95
CA ASP A 253 6.05 -39.07 -111.02
C ASP A 253 6.82 -38.76 -112.31
N LYS A 254 8.03 -38.16 -112.21
CA LYS A 254 8.92 -37.97 -113.37
C LYS A 254 9.39 -39.30 -113.97
N ARG A 255 9.76 -40.29 -113.15
CA ARG A 255 10.15 -41.63 -113.63
C ARG A 255 9.01 -42.31 -114.38
N VAL A 256 7.81 -42.33 -113.81
CA VAL A 256 6.60 -42.88 -114.45
C VAL A 256 6.27 -42.18 -115.76
N ARG A 257 6.38 -40.84 -115.82
CA ARG A 257 6.21 -40.08 -117.08
C ARG A 257 7.27 -40.42 -118.12
N LYS A 258 8.51 -40.70 -117.71
CA LYS A 258 9.61 -41.08 -118.60
C LYS A 258 9.43 -42.50 -119.14
N GLU A 259 8.89 -43.39 -118.34
CA GLU A 259 8.56 -44.79 -118.69
C GLU A 259 7.40 -44.84 -119.70
N LYS A 260 6.30 -44.12 -119.44
CA LYS A 260 5.19 -43.96 -120.41
C LYS A 260 5.59 -43.35 -121.75
N ARG A 261 6.70 -42.60 -121.82
CA ARG A 261 7.25 -42.04 -123.07
C ARG A 261 8.15 -43.02 -123.84
N ARG A 262 8.50 -44.16 -123.25
CA ARG A 262 9.31 -45.21 -123.90
C ARG A 262 8.45 -46.29 -124.55
N ASP A 263 7.21 -46.46 -124.10
CA ASP A 263 6.28 -47.49 -124.58
C ASP A 263 5.35 -47.02 -125.72
N ASN A 264 5.58 -45.82 -126.26
CA ASN A 264 4.76 -45.16 -127.28
C ASN A 264 5.66 -44.54 -128.35
#